data_AF-A0A4U5P8K8-F1
#
_entry.id   AF-A0A4U5P8K8-F1
#
_cell.length_a   1.000
_cell.length_b   1.000
_cell.length_c   1.000
_cell.angle_alpha   90.00
_cell.angle_beta   90.00
_cell.angle_gamma   90.00
#
_symmetry.space_group_name_H-M   'P 1'
#
loop_
_entity.id
_entity.type
_entity.pdbx_description
1 polymer ?
#
loop_
_entity_poly.entity_id
_entity_poly.type
_entity_poly.pdbx_seq_one_letter_code
_entity_poly.pdbx_strand_id
1 'polypeptide(L)'
;MIPLGLDETIFSGLTEFLACPNANVVYMASKILLLLSETDELCAGLIKIPELLTRLSEVSDRLFPPKVLRNLLLVRSRISNHQKSIAKNVSNEYNSLAKNRFLPTRESRNVVFKIDALDASSKRSIESVLLRKNGIVSLYFDTPNRRVVIRAMKSLGVQELAAVVMKCSGCDYITHVTKNEMGVVEDHNYYLENFESGEVMENPQYPDFDVFDSKNCIATKEQVASAVAGQSWFTSIRSLFW
;
A
#
# COMPACT_ATOMS: atom_id res chain seq x y z
N MET A 1 18.63 -12.38 -25.85
CA MET A 1 17.55 -11.41 -25.59
C MET A 1 17.98 -10.10 -26.22
N ILE A 2 17.40 -9.74 -27.37
CA ILE A 2 17.72 -8.48 -28.06
C ILE A 2 16.86 -7.40 -27.40
N PRO A 3 17.44 -6.32 -26.86
CA PRO A 3 16.64 -5.20 -26.38
C PRO A 3 16.06 -4.52 -27.61
N LEU A 4 14.76 -4.72 -27.86
CA LEU A 4 14.03 -3.92 -28.84
C LEU A 4 13.84 -2.53 -28.25
N GLY A 5 14.88 -1.70 -28.33
CA GLY A 5 14.73 -0.26 -28.24
C GLY A 5 13.90 0.17 -29.45
N LEU A 6 12.58 0.26 -29.27
CA LEU A 6 11.72 0.85 -30.29
C LEU A 6 12.10 2.32 -30.43
N ASP A 7 12.73 2.65 -31.56
CA ASP A 7 13.06 4.01 -31.95
C ASP A 7 11.80 4.89 -31.93
N GLU A 8 11.94 6.12 -31.44
CA GLU A 8 10.89 7.15 -31.40
C GLU A 8 10.27 7.40 -32.79
N THR A 9 11.00 7.09 -33.86
CA THR A 9 10.57 7.19 -35.26
C THR A 9 9.41 6.24 -35.60
N ILE A 10 9.40 5.02 -35.04
CA ILE A 10 8.32 4.04 -35.27
C ILE A 10 7.02 4.56 -34.67
N PHE A 11 7.12 5.18 -33.50
CA PHE A 11 5.99 5.71 -32.76
C PHE A 11 5.38 6.95 -33.41
N SER A 12 6.20 7.86 -33.95
CA SER A 12 5.75 9.00 -34.76
C SER A 12 5.08 8.55 -36.06
N GLY A 13 5.58 7.49 -36.71
CA GLY A 13 4.93 6.94 -37.90
C GLY A 13 3.54 6.37 -37.62
N LEU A 14 3.33 5.77 -36.43
CA LEU A 14 2.05 5.19 -36.06
C LEU A 14 0.94 6.23 -35.84
N THR A 15 1.26 7.41 -35.29
CA THR A 15 0.29 8.50 -35.13
C THR A 15 -0.10 9.10 -36.48
N GLU A 16 0.84 9.22 -37.43
CA GLU A 16 0.57 9.65 -38.80
C GLU A 16 -0.27 8.62 -39.58
N PHE A 17 -0.01 7.32 -39.40
CA PHE A 17 -0.81 6.26 -40.03
C PHE A 17 -2.23 6.19 -39.50
N LEU A 18 -2.46 6.55 -38.24
CA LEU A 18 -3.80 6.71 -37.68
C LEU A 18 -4.54 7.91 -38.30
N ALA A 19 -3.82 8.99 -38.63
CA ALA A 19 -4.41 10.16 -39.26
C ALA A 19 -4.79 9.94 -40.73
N CYS A 20 -4.17 8.96 -41.39
CA CYS A 20 -4.37 8.68 -42.81
C CYS A 20 -5.85 8.43 -43.17
N PRO A 21 -6.33 8.97 -44.30
CA PRO A 21 -7.71 8.76 -44.78
C PRO A 21 -7.94 7.34 -45.30
N ASN A 22 -6.87 6.59 -45.60
CA ASN A 22 -6.96 5.24 -46.14
C ASN A 22 -7.23 4.21 -45.03
N ALA A 23 -8.40 3.57 -45.09
CA ALA A 23 -8.82 2.57 -44.11
C ALA A 23 -7.90 1.35 -44.01
N ASN A 24 -7.19 0.96 -45.07
CA ASN A 24 -6.23 -0.13 -45.03
C ASN A 24 -4.98 0.23 -44.23
N VAL A 25 -4.54 1.48 -44.31
CA VAL A 25 -3.40 2.00 -43.53
C VAL A 25 -3.78 2.04 -42.05
N VAL A 26 -4.96 2.56 -41.73
CA VAL A 26 -5.48 2.58 -40.35
C VAL A 26 -5.68 1.17 -39.81
N TYR A 27 -6.13 0.22 -40.63
CA TYR A 27 -6.26 -1.18 -40.23
C TYR A 27 -4.92 -1.81 -39.87
N MET A 28 -3.87 -1.59 -40.68
CA MET A 28 -2.52 -2.09 -40.39
C MET A 28 -1.95 -1.41 -39.13
N ALA A 29 -2.11 -0.10 -39.00
CA ALA A 29 -1.74 0.63 -37.79
C ALA A 29 -2.45 0.08 -36.54
N SER A 30 -3.75 -0.22 -36.64
CA SER A 30 -4.53 -0.79 -35.52
C SER A 30 -4.00 -2.15 -35.08
N LYS A 31 -3.49 -2.97 -36.01
CA LYS A 31 -2.88 -4.27 -35.69
C LYS A 31 -1.51 -4.12 -35.04
N ILE A 32 -0.69 -3.20 -35.53
CA ILE A 32 0.62 -2.92 -34.94
C ILE A 32 0.44 -2.39 -33.52
N LEU A 33 -0.47 -1.43 -33.32
CA LEU A 33 -0.80 -0.92 -32.00
C LEU A 33 -1.38 -1.99 -31.07
N LEU A 34 -2.18 -2.91 -31.61
CA LEU A 34 -2.69 -4.04 -30.86
C LEU A 34 -1.55 -4.90 -30.31
N LEU A 35 -0.58 -5.27 -31.16
CA LEU A 35 0.61 -6.04 -30.77
C LEU A 35 1.48 -5.28 -29.76
N LEU A 36 1.75 -4.00 -30.00
CA LEU A 36 2.53 -3.16 -29.09
C LEU A 36 1.83 -2.95 -27.74
N SER A 37 0.51 -3.10 -27.67
CA SER A 37 -0.26 -3.00 -26.42
C SER A 37 -0.36 -4.31 -25.63
N GLU A 38 0.15 -5.45 -26.14
CA GLU A 38 0.02 -6.75 -25.46
C GLU A 38 0.95 -6.91 -24.27
N THR A 39 2.15 -6.35 -24.34
CA THR A 39 3.14 -6.41 -23.26
C THR A 39 3.26 -5.07 -22.57
N ASP A 40 3.41 -5.09 -21.24
CA ASP A 40 3.50 -3.87 -20.41
C ASP A 40 4.65 -2.94 -20.82
N GLU A 41 5.81 -3.49 -21.19
CA GLU A 41 6.99 -2.70 -21.61
C GLU A 41 6.71 -1.89 -22.89
N LEU A 42 6.15 -2.54 -23.91
CA LEU A 42 5.78 -1.90 -25.17
C LEU A 42 4.60 -0.93 -24.99
N CYS A 43 3.64 -1.27 -24.12
CA CYS A 43 2.52 -0.39 -23.77
C CYS A 43 3.00 0.87 -23.04
N ALA A 44 4.03 0.78 -22.21
CA ALA A 44 4.67 1.94 -21.59
C ALA A 44 5.35 2.84 -22.64
N GLY A 45 5.93 2.27 -23.69
CA GLY A 45 6.40 3.01 -24.87
C GLY A 45 5.28 3.80 -25.56
N LEU A 46 4.11 3.17 -25.77
CA LEU A 46 2.94 3.83 -26.38
C LEU A 46 2.41 5.01 -25.55
N ILE A 47 2.50 4.95 -24.21
CA ILE A 47 2.04 6.02 -23.31
C ILE A 47 2.90 7.28 -23.41
N LYS A 48 4.19 7.11 -23.72
CA LYS A 48 5.13 8.23 -23.86
C LYS A 48 4.86 9.08 -25.10
N ILE A 49 4.07 8.57 -26.04
CA ILE A 49 3.74 9.27 -27.29
C ILE A 49 2.72 10.35 -26.99
N PRO A 50 3.08 11.64 -27.12
CA PRO A 50 2.13 12.73 -26.99
C PRO A 50 1.02 12.55 -28.05
N GLU A 51 -0.22 12.89 -27.70
CA GLU A 51 -1.36 12.91 -28.64
C GLU A 51 -1.88 11.55 -29.16
N LEU A 52 -1.22 10.41 -28.91
CA LEU A 52 -1.69 9.10 -29.38
C LEU A 52 -3.12 8.79 -28.93
N LEU A 53 -3.44 9.06 -27.66
CA LEU A 53 -4.79 8.84 -27.11
C LEU A 53 -5.84 9.74 -27.74
N THR A 54 -5.48 11.00 -28.03
CA THR A 54 -6.35 11.94 -28.72
C THR A 54 -6.65 11.44 -30.13
N ARG A 55 -5.62 11.02 -30.87
CA ARG A 55 -5.77 10.43 -32.20
C ARG A 55 -6.57 9.13 -32.21
N LEU A 56 -6.35 8.25 -31.23
CA LEU A 56 -7.16 7.04 -31.08
C LEU A 56 -8.64 7.36 -30.86
N SER A 57 -8.97 8.44 -30.14
CA SER A 57 -10.35 8.89 -29.97
C SER A 57 -10.92 9.42 -31.29
N GLU A 58 -10.21 10.31 -31.97
CA GLU A 58 -10.63 10.89 -33.26
C GLU A 58 -10.85 9.83 -34.35
N VAL A 59 -9.98 8.82 -34.39
CA VAL A 59 -10.07 7.73 -35.38
C VAL A 59 -11.17 6.75 -35.01
N SER A 60 -11.49 6.55 -33.73
CA SER A 60 -12.61 5.70 -33.31
C SER A 60 -13.99 6.28 -33.65
N ASP A 61 -14.07 7.59 -33.91
CA ASP A 61 -15.30 8.27 -34.33
C ASP A 61 -15.55 8.18 -35.85
N ARG A 62 -14.59 7.64 -36.62
CA ARG A 62 -14.74 7.42 -38.06
C ARG A 62 -15.43 6.08 -38.36
N LEU A 63 -16.09 6.01 -39.51
CA LEU A 63 -16.75 4.79 -39.99
C LEU A 63 -15.71 3.76 -40.47
N PHE A 64 -15.38 2.80 -39.61
CA PHE A 64 -14.54 1.64 -39.94
C PHE A 64 -15.29 0.32 -39.76
N PRO A 65 -14.82 -0.77 -40.40
CA PRO A 65 -15.34 -2.10 -40.13
C PRO A 65 -15.24 -2.45 -38.63
N PRO A 66 -16.21 -3.19 -38.05
CA PRO A 66 -16.25 -3.48 -36.61
C PRO A 66 -14.97 -4.10 -36.04
N LYS A 67 -14.24 -4.87 -36.86
CA LYS A 67 -12.94 -5.47 -36.50
C LYS A 67 -11.87 -4.42 -36.22
N VAL A 68 -11.83 -3.33 -36.99
CA VAL A 68 -10.87 -2.23 -36.81
C VAL A 68 -11.24 -1.44 -35.57
N LEU A 69 -12.53 -1.11 -35.41
CA LEU A 69 -13.04 -0.39 -34.25
C LEU A 69 -12.76 -1.15 -32.94
N ARG A 70 -12.98 -2.46 -32.93
CA ARG A 70 -12.63 -3.33 -31.79
C ARG A 70 -11.15 -3.21 -31.42
N ASN A 71 -10.25 -3.26 -32.40
CA ASN A 71 -8.81 -3.17 -32.14
C ASN A 71 -8.44 -1.81 -31.55
N LEU A 72 -8.96 -0.71 -32.12
CA LEU A 72 -8.71 0.65 -31.64
C LEU A 72 -9.23 0.85 -30.20
N LEU A 73 -10.44 0.38 -29.91
CA LEU A 73 -11.03 0.46 -28.57
C LEU A 73 -10.25 -0.39 -27.55
N LEU A 74 -9.79 -1.58 -27.96
CA LEU A 74 -9.00 -2.45 -27.09
C LEU A 74 -7.64 -1.83 -26.74
N VAL A 75 -6.96 -1.27 -27.74
CA VAL A 75 -5.70 -0.53 -27.54
C VAL A 75 -5.93 0.65 -26.59
N ARG A 76 -6.96 1.46 -26.83
CA ARG A 76 -7.32 2.58 -25.95
C ARG A 76 -7.60 2.12 -24.52
N SER A 77 -8.31 1.00 -24.34
CA SER A 77 -8.60 0.42 -23.03
C SER A 77 -7.32 -0.03 -22.32
N ARG A 78 -6.42 -0.73 -23.02
CA ARG A 78 -5.13 -1.19 -22.47
C ARG A 78 -4.24 -0.03 -22.06
N ILE A 79 -4.09 0.98 -22.92
CA ILE A 79 -3.34 2.20 -22.62
C ILE A 79 -3.96 2.92 -21.41
N SER A 80 -5.28 3.10 -21.36
CA SER A 80 -5.95 3.75 -20.23
C SER A 80 -5.79 2.97 -18.92
N ASN A 81 -5.88 1.64 -18.96
CA ASN A 81 -5.68 0.79 -17.79
C ASN A 81 -4.22 0.83 -17.31
N HIS A 82 -3.26 0.82 -18.24
CA HIS A 82 -1.85 0.91 -17.91
C HIS A 82 -1.48 2.32 -17.43
N GLN A 83 -2.06 3.39 -17.96
CA GLN A 83 -1.95 4.75 -17.41
C GLN A 83 -2.59 4.86 -16.03
N LYS A 84 -3.72 4.20 -15.75
CA LYS A 84 -4.30 4.14 -14.40
C LYS A 84 -3.42 3.33 -13.45
N SER A 85 -2.75 2.28 -13.95
CA SER A 85 -1.79 1.49 -13.19
C SER A 85 -0.54 2.32 -12.86
N ILE A 86 0.04 3.01 -13.85
CA ILE A 86 1.13 3.96 -13.67
C ILE A 86 0.67 5.11 -12.77
N ALA A 87 -0.50 5.70 -12.95
CA ALA A 87 -1.00 6.75 -12.06
C ALA A 87 -1.28 6.23 -10.64
N LYS A 88 -1.65 4.96 -10.46
CA LYS A 88 -1.70 4.28 -9.15
C LYS A 88 -0.30 4.02 -8.58
N ASN A 89 0.69 3.71 -9.41
CA ASN A 89 2.06 3.44 -9.00
C ASN A 89 2.85 4.72 -8.72
N VAL A 90 2.67 5.75 -9.54
CA VAL A 90 3.16 7.12 -9.40
C VAL A 90 2.39 7.83 -8.31
N SER A 91 1.07 7.64 -8.14
CA SER A 91 0.42 8.06 -6.89
C SER A 91 0.89 7.20 -5.74
N ASN A 92 1.31 5.94 -5.88
CA ASN A 92 1.95 5.17 -4.80
C ASN A 92 3.41 5.57 -4.53
N GLU A 93 4.12 6.19 -5.49
CA GLU A 93 5.49 6.71 -5.39
C GLU A 93 5.53 8.18 -4.98
N TYR A 94 4.61 9.02 -5.46
CA TYR A 94 4.33 10.33 -4.89
C TYR A 94 3.58 10.21 -3.57
N ASN A 95 2.80 9.14 -3.33
CA ASN A 95 2.43 8.68 -1.98
C ASN A 95 3.51 7.76 -1.39
N SER A 96 4.69 7.55 -1.98
CA SER A 96 5.86 7.00 -1.26
C SER A 96 6.69 8.15 -0.69
N LEU A 97 6.85 9.24 -1.46
CA LEU A 97 7.35 10.54 -1.02
C LEU A 97 6.36 11.28 -0.11
N ALA A 98 5.05 11.15 -0.34
CA ALA A 98 3.97 11.59 0.56
C ALA A 98 3.44 10.46 1.46
N LYS A 99 4.04 9.25 1.44
CA LYS A 99 3.97 8.30 2.60
C LYS A 99 4.82 8.80 3.76
N ASN A 100 5.51 9.94 3.60
CA ASN A 100 5.90 10.77 4.73
C ASN A 100 4.70 11.51 5.37
N ARG A 101 3.46 11.30 4.90
CA ARG A 101 2.23 11.64 5.63
C ARG A 101 1.70 10.48 6.49
N PHE A 102 2.46 9.37 6.55
CA PHE A 102 2.35 8.30 7.54
C PHE A 102 3.63 8.19 8.38
N LEU A 103 4.40 9.27 8.47
CA LEU A 103 5.31 9.45 9.58
C LEU A 103 4.46 9.91 10.77
N PRO A 104 4.44 9.19 11.90
CA PRO A 104 4.28 9.90 13.15
C PRO A 104 5.43 10.91 13.16
N THR A 105 5.12 12.19 13.31
CA THR A 105 6.09 13.25 13.61
C THR A 105 6.87 12.98 14.92
N ARG A 106 6.69 11.79 15.51
CA ARG A 106 7.31 11.24 16.71
C ARG A 106 7.87 9.86 16.38
N GLU A 107 9.11 9.60 16.75
CA GLU A 107 9.75 8.30 16.56
C GLU A 107 8.86 7.15 17.11
N SER A 108 8.45 6.22 16.24
CA SER A 108 7.60 5.06 16.61
C SER A 108 8.35 3.75 16.39
N ARG A 109 8.12 2.76 17.25
CA ARG A 109 8.67 1.41 17.19
C ARG A 109 7.62 0.33 17.08
N ASN A 110 8.01 -0.83 16.55
CA ASN A 110 7.19 -2.05 16.54
C ASN A 110 7.61 -2.98 17.68
N VAL A 111 6.63 -3.43 18.47
CA VAL A 111 6.81 -4.37 19.57
C VAL A 111 5.96 -5.60 19.28
N VAL A 112 6.57 -6.79 19.31
CA VAL A 112 5.92 -8.04 18.94
C VAL A 112 5.84 -8.97 20.14
N PHE A 113 4.63 -9.33 20.56
CA PHE A 113 4.41 -10.31 21.61
C PHE A 113 3.75 -11.57 21.04
N LYS A 114 4.30 -12.73 21.35
CA LYS A 114 3.69 -14.03 21.12
C LYS A 114 2.93 -14.44 22.39
N ILE A 115 1.69 -14.87 22.20
CA ILE A 115 0.76 -15.21 23.27
C ILE A 115 0.19 -16.60 22.98
N ASP A 116 0.33 -17.53 23.90
CA ASP A 116 -0.09 -18.91 23.64
C ASP A 116 -1.61 -19.06 23.50
N ALA A 117 -2.38 -18.25 24.22
CA ALA A 117 -3.85 -18.23 24.22
C ALA A 117 -4.43 -16.98 23.53
N LEU A 118 -4.08 -16.74 22.26
CA LEU A 118 -4.64 -15.62 21.46
C LEU A 118 -6.04 -15.95 20.88
N ASP A 119 -7.04 -16.11 21.76
CA ASP A 119 -8.43 -16.34 21.40
C ASP A 119 -9.18 -15.04 20.98
N ALA A 120 -10.43 -15.17 20.51
CA ALA A 120 -11.22 -14.01 20.07
C ALA A 120 -11.54 -13.04 21.23
N SER A 121 -11.63 -13.54 22.46
CA SER A 121 -11.91 -12.73 23.65
C SER A 121 -10.70 -11.87 24.04
N SER A 122 -9.52 -12.48 24.16
CA SER A 122 -8.27 -11.78 24.46
C SER A 122 -7.95 -10.74 23.39
N LYS A 123 -8.13 -11.05 22.09
CA LYS A 123 -7.95 -10.08 21.01
C LYS A 123 -8.79 -8.82 21.20
N ARG A 124 -10.10 -8.98 21.44
CA ARG A 124 -11.01 -7.84 21.67
C ARG A 124 -10.62 -7.06 22.93
N SER A 125 -10.21 -7.76 23.99
CA SER A 125 -9.77 -7.14 25.24
C SER A 125 -8.52 -6.28 25.01
N ILE A 126 -7.47 -6.87 24.45
CA ILE A 126 -6.19 -6.22 24.10
C ILE A 126 -6.44 -5.01 23.19
N GLU A 127 -7.23 -5.18 22.13
CA GLU A 127 -7.59 -4.11 21.20
C GLU A 127 -8.29 -2.96 21.91
N SER A 128 -9.32 -3.24 22.71
CA SER A 128 -10.10 -2.20 23.38
C SER A 128 -9.26 -1.38 24.36
N VAL A 129 -8.27 -1.98 25.02
CA VAL A 129 -7.42 -1.30 26.00
C VAL A 129 -6.29 -0.52 25.31
N LEU A 130 -5.59 -1.14 24.35
CA LEU A 130 -4.47 -0.50 23.66
C LEU A 130 -4.93 0.68 22.79
N LEU A 131 -6.05 0.57 22.08
CA LEU A 131 -6.56 1.69 21.24
C LEU A 131 -7.00 2.92 22.05
N ARG A 132 -7.24 2.77 23.37
CA ARG A 132 -7.55 3.89 24.28
C ARG A 132 -6.29 4.51 24.90
N LYS A 133 -5.12 3.89 24.74
CA LYS A 133 -3.87 4.34 25.35
C LYS A 133 -3.17 5.34 24.42
N ASN A 134 -2.86 6.52 24.95
CA ASN A 134 -2.11 7.54 24.22
C ASN A 134 -0.71 7.02 23.87
N GLY A 135 -0.25 7.28 22.64
CA GLY A 135 1.05 6.79 22.17
C GLY A 135 0.99 5.51 21.34
N ILE A 136 -0.16 4.82 21.30
CA ILE A 136 -0.35 3.70 20.37
C ILE A 136 -0.65 4.24 18.98
N VAL A 137 0.08 3.74 17.99
CA VAL A 137 -0.01 4.14 16.58
C VAL A 137 -0.91 3.15 15.84
N SER A 138 -0.65 1.84 15.94
CA SER A 138 -1.48 0.82 15.29
C SER A 138 -1.32 -0.53 15.97
N LEU A 139 -2.29 -1.42 15.75
CA LEU A 139 -2.31 -2.79 16.29
C LEU A 139 -2.63 -3.79 15.18
N TYR A 140 -1.97 -4.94 15.18
CA TYR A 140 -2.27 -6.06 14.28
C TYR A 140 -2.14 -7.41 15.02
N PHE A 141 -3.02 -8.36 14.67
CA PHE A 141 -3.04 -9.71 15.22
C PHE A 141 -2.69 -10.74 14.15
N ASP A 142 -1.49 -11.31 14.22
CA ASP A 142 -1.07 -12.44 13.41
C ASP A 142 -1.58 -13.73 14.06
N THR A 143 -2.78 -14.14 13.66
CA THR A 143 -3.46 -15.32 14.22
C THR A 143 -2.70 -16.63 13.94
N PRO A 144 -2.19 -16.88 12.71
CA PRO A 144 -1.38 -18.08 12.44
C PRO A 144 -0.19 -18.26 13.38
N ASN A 145 0.54 -17.18 13.68
CA ASN A 145 1.73 -17.24 14.54
C ASN A 145 1.45 -16.91 16.01
N ARG A 146 0.17 -16.63 16.36
CA ARG A 146 -0.28 -16.18 17.68
C ARG A 146 0.49 -14.96 18.19
N ARG A 147 0.69 -13.97 17.32
CA ARG A 147 1.42 -12.74 17.65
C ARG A 147 0.51 -11.52 17.66
N VAL A 148 0.84 -10.59 18.53
CA VAL A 148 0.33 -9.24 18.59
C VAL A 148 1.45 -8.29 18.21
N VAL A 149 1.25 -7.52 17.15
CA VAL A 149 2.20 -6.50 16.68
C VAL A 149 1.64 -5.13 17.06
N ILE A 150 2.34 -4.45 17.95
CA ILE A 150 1.96 -3.15 18.48
C ILE A 150 2.95 -2.12 17.95
N ARG A 151 2.44 -1.16 17.17
CA ARG A 151 3.22 0.03 16.81
C ARG A 151 2.93 1.13 17.81
N ALA A 152 3.95 1.62 18.48
CA ALA A 152 3.83 2.60 19.56
C ALA A 152 4.91 3.69 19.44
N MET A 153 4.66 4.88 19.98
CA MET A 153 5.70 5.90 20.13
C MET A 153 6.84 5.36 21.01
N LYS A 154 8.09 5.74 20.74
CA LYS A 154 9.26 5.31 21.54
C LYS A 154 9.18 5.70 23.02
N SER A 155 8.37 6.72 23.35
CA SER A 155 8.09 7.11 24.73
C SER A 155 7.34 6.05 25.54
N LEU A 156 6.64 5.11 24.90
CA LEU A 156 5.98 4.00 25.58
C LEU A 156 6.96 2.85 25.77
N GLY A 157 7.17 2.44 27.03
CA GLY A 157 8.04 1.34 27.39
C GLY A 157 7.50 -0.03 26.94
N VAL A 158 8.36 -0.95 26.53
CA VAL A 158 7.95 -2.33 26.17
C VAL A 158 7.33 -3.04 27.37
N GLN A 159 7.88 -2.84 28.57
CA GLN A 159 7.33 -3.40 29.80
C GLN A 159 5.90 -2.90 30.07
N GLU A 160 5.63 -1.61 29.85
CA GLU A 160 4.27 -1.07 29.98
C GLU A 160 3.29 -1.71 28.99
N LEU A 161 3.73 -1.98 27.76
CA LEU A 161 2.91 -2.68 26.76
C LEU A 161 2.71 -4.16 27.12
N ALA A 162 3.77 -4.83 27.58
CA ALA A 162 3.74 -6.22 28.04
C ALA A 162 2.72 -6.40 29.17
N ALA A 163 2.72 -5.50 30.17
CA ALA A 163 1.77 -5.53 31.28
C ALA A 163 0.31 -5.45 30.81
N VAL A 164 0.01 -4.57 29.86
CA VAL A 164 -1.33 -4.44 29.28
C VAL A 164 -1.73 -5.70 28.54
N VAL A 165 -0.83 -6.24 27.72
CA VAL A 165 -1.07 -7.45 26.95
C VAL A 165 -1.34 -8.64 27.86
N MET A 166 -0.50 -8.88 28.88
CA MET A 166 -0.68 -9.98 29.83
C MET A 166 -1.98 -9.87 30.61
N LYS A 167 -2.29 -8.68 31.15
CA LYS A 167 -3.53 -8.45 31.89
C LYS A 167 -4.77 -8.73 31.04
N CYS A 168 -4.72 -8.41 29.75
CA CYS A 168 -5.85 -8.60 28.83
C CYS A 168 -5.94 -10.02 28.27
N SER A 169 -4.81 -10.73 28.15
CA SER A 169 -4.77 -12.11 27.68
C SER A 169 -5.02 -13.13 28.78
N GLY A 170 -4.84 -12.76 30.05
CA GLY A 170 -4.99 -13.67 31.19
C GLY A 170 -3.98 -14.83 31.16
N CYS A 171 -2.81 -14.59 30.58
CA CYS A 171 -1.74 -15.58 30.47
C CYS A 171 -0.70 -15.39 31.57
N ASP A 172 -0.12 -16.49 32.06
CA ASP A 172 0.94 -16.46 33.07
C ASP A 172 2.27 -15.93 32.53
N TYR A 173 2.47 -16.02 31.21
CA TYR A 173 3.62 -15.44 30.52
C TYR A 173 3.28 -15.01 29.08
N ILE A 174 4.12 -14.12 28.54
CA ILE A 174 4.17 -13.77 27.11
C ILE A 174 5.62 -13.72 26.64
N THR A 175 5.83 -13.96 25.34
CA THR A 175 7.17 -13.91 24.74
C THR A 175 7.29 -12.68 23.86
N HIS A 176 8.21 -11.77 24.20
CA HIS A 176 8.60 -10.66 23.35
C HIS A 176 9.60 -11.15 22.29
N VAL A 177 9.27 -10.93 21.03
CA VAL A 177 10.07 -11.40 19.88
C VAL A 177 10.89 -10.23 19.36
N THR A 178 12.21 -10.32 19.47
CA THR A 178 13.17 -9.32 18.98
C THR A 178 14.02 -9.87 17.85
N LYS A 179 14.63 -8.99 17.05
CA LYS A 179 15.66 -9.35 16.06
C LYS A 179 16.95 -8.66 16.41
N ASN A 180 18.02 -9.41 16.66
CA ASN A 180 19.32 -8.82 16.90
C ASN A 180 19.91 -8.20 15.61
N GLU A 181 21.05 -7.52 15.74
CA GLU A 181 21.72 -6.83 14.61
C GLU A 181 22.13 -7.78 13.47
N MET A 182 22.28 -9.07 13.77
CA MET A 182 22.60 -10.12 12.80
C MET A 182 21.34 -10.70 12.13
N GLY A 183 20.15 -10.18 12.45
CA GLY A 183 18.86 -10.63 11.91
C GLY A 183 18.32 -11.92 12.53
N VAL A 184 18.95 -12.43 13.59
CA VAL A 184 18.51 -13.63 14.32
C VAL A 184 17.37 -13.25 15.26
N VAL A 185 16.33 -14.08 15.29
CA VAL A 185 15.16 -13.90 16.14
C VAL A 185 15.47 -14.40 17.55
N GLU A 186 15.24 -13.55 18.54
CA GLU A 186 15.43 -13.84 19.97
C GLU A 186 14.10 -13.70 20.72
N ASP A 187 13.81 -14.67 21.57
CA ASP A 187 12.57 -14.78 22.33
C ASP A 187 12.86 -14.43 23.81
N HIS A 188 12.21 -13.37 24.31
CA HIS A 188 12.35 -12.90 25.69
C HIS A 188 11.04 -13.12 26.45
N ASN A 189 11.06 -13.98 27.46
CA ASN A 189 9.86 -14.30 28.23
C ASN A 189 9.62 -13.32 29.37
N TYR A 190 8.39 -12.83 29.47
CA TYR A 190 7.87 -12.01 30.55
C TYR A 190 6.88 -12.86 31.33
N TYR A 191 7.09 -13.05 32.64
CA TYR A 191 6.14 -13.76 33.50
C TYR A 191 5.34 -12.75 34.32
N LEU A 192 4.12 -13.13 34.73
CA LEU A 192 3.24 -12.30 35.54
C LEU A 192 3.92 -11.83 36.84
N GLU A 193 4.70 -12.72 37.47
CA GLU A 193 5.46 -12.46 38.69
C GLU A 193 6.42 -11.26 38.56
N ASN A 194 7.02 -11.05 37.39
CA ASN A 194 7.92 -9.91 37.12
C ASN A 194 7.20 -8.55 37.20
N PHE A 195 5.89 -8.52 37.04
CA PHE A 195 5.09 -7.29 37.11
C PHE A 195 4.49 -7.09 38.50
N GLU A 196 4.27 -8.16 39.25
CA GLU A 196 3.80 -8.11 40.63
C GLU A 196 4.95 -7.74 41.60
N SER A 197 6.18 -8.16 41.30
CA SER A 197 7.38 -7.85 42.10
C SER A 197 7.93 -6.44 41.89
N GLY A 198 7.51 -5.75 40.81
CA GLY A 198 8.01 -4.42 40.46
C GLY A 198 9.44 -4.41 39.90
N GLU A 199 9.98 -5.56 39.51
CA GLU A 199 11.31 -5.64 38.90
C GLU A 199 11.32 -4.94 37.53
N VAL A 200 12.30 -4.04 37.34
CA VAL A 200 12.53 -3.38 36.06
C VAL A 200 13.32 -4.33 35.17
N MET A 201 12.69 -4.86 34.13
CA MET A 201 13.37 -5.73 33.17
C MET A 201 14.21 -4.88 32.22
N GLU A 202 15.52 -5.17 32.12
CA GLU A 202 16.37 -4.59 31.10
C GLU A 202 15.85 -5.01 29.72
N ASN A 203 15.42 -4.00 28.96
CA ASN A 203 14.75 -4.23 27.71
C ASN A 203 15.77 -4.13 26.59
N PRO A 204 16.03 -5.20 25.82
CA PRO A 204 17.05 -5.16 24.79
C PRO A 204 16.71 -4.10 23.74
N GLN A 205 17.67 -3.22 23.45
CA GLN A 205 17.55 -2.15 22.45
C GLN A 205 17.90 -2.68 21.07
N TYR A 206 17.10 -3.62 20.56
CA TYR A 206 17.30 -4.18 19.23
C TYR A 206 16.45 -3.46 18.18
N PRO A 207 16.88 -3.49 16.90
CA PRO A 207 16.14 -2.86 15.80
C PRO A 207 14.71 -3.43 15.68
N ASP A 208 13.79 -2.55 15.26
CA ASP A 208 12.36 -2.85 15.20
C ASP A 208 12.05 -4.03 14.28
N PHE A 209 11.12 -4.89 14.73
CA PHE A 209 10.63 -5.99 13.91
C PHE A 209 9.82 -5.41 12.74
N ASP A 210 10.38 -5.45 11.53
CA ASP A 210 9.77 -4.86 10.34
C ASP A 210 8.69 -5.80 9.75
N VAL A 211 7.58 -5.95 10.48
CA VAL A 211 6.38 -6.67 10.04
C VAL A 211 5.21 -5.71 10.10
N PHE A 212 5.00 -5.01 8.99
CA PHE A 212 3.85 -4.12 8.81
C PHE A 212 2.88 -4.71 7.78
N ASP A 213 1.75 -5.25 8.26
CA ASP A 213 0.64 -5.66 7.39
C ASP A 213 -0.39 -4.53 7.29
N SER A 214 -0.36 -3.81 6.16
CA SER A 214 -1.24 -2.68 5.88
C SER A 214 -2.71 -3.07 5.64
N LYS A 215 -3.01 -4.35 5.41
CA LYS A 215 -4.38 -4.81 5.12
C LYS A 215 -5.16 -5.18 6.38
N ASN A 216 -4.45 -5.53 7.44
CA ASN A 216 -5.04 -6.02 8.68
C ASN A 216 -4.76 -5.11 9.89
N CYS A 217 -4.14 -3.94 9.68
CA CYS A 217 -3.83 -3.01 10.76
C CYS A 217 -5.07 -2.23 11.22
N ILE A 218 -5.23 -2.14 12.54
CA ILE A 218 -6.31 -1.40 13.19
C ILE A 218 -5.75 -0.03 13.57
N ALA A 219 -6.29 1.03 12.95
CA ALA A 219 -5.88 2.41 13.15
C ALA A 219 -6.54 3.02 14.41
N THR A 220 -5.80 3.86 15.15
CA THR A 220 -6.32 4.49 16.37
C THR A 220 -7.21 5.70 16.08
N LYS A 221 -8.02 6.12 17.07
CA LYS A 221 -8.90 7.31 16.96
C LYS A 221 -8.13 8.59 16.63
N GLU A 222 -6.90 8.73 17.11
CA GLU A 222 -6.02 9.88 16.83
C GLU A 222 -5.57 9.91 15.35
N GLN A 223 -5.37 8.74 14.75
CA GLN A 223 -5.07 8.61 13.32
C GLN A 223 -6.30 8.88 12.44
N VAL A 224 -7.48 8.44 12.87
CA VAL A 224 -8.73 8.76 12.16
C VAL A 224 -9.02 10.26 12.24
N ALA A 225 -8.84 10.88 13.42
CA ALA A 225 -9.05 12.32 13.61
C ALA A 225 -8.07 13.18 12.79
N SER A 226 -6.79 12.81 12.73
CA SER A 226 -5.79 13.51 11.91
C SER A 226 -6.00 13.32 10.40
N ALA A 227 -6.47 12.15 9.96
CA ALA A 227 -6.84 11.90 8.57
C ALA A 227 -8.07 12.73 8.14
N VAL A 228 -9.07 12.86 9.01
CA VAL A 228 -10.26 13.69 8.76
C VAL A 228 -9.91 15.18 8.74
N ALA A 229 -9.03 15.63 9.64
CA ALA A 229 -8.55 17.02 9.65
C ALA A 229 -7.79 17.41 8.36
N GLY A 230 -7.12 16.43 7.72
CA GLY A 230 -6.42 16.61 6.44
C GLY A 230 -7.30 16.59 5.19
N GLN A 231 -8.61 16.32 5.30
CA GLN A 231 -9.55 16.23 4.18
C GLN A 231 -10.41 17.50 3.95
N SER A 232 -10.12 18.60 4.67
CA SER A 232 -10.89 19.86 4.70
C SER A 232 -10.91 20.73 3.43
N TRP A 233 -10.73 20.18 2.22
CA TRP A 233 -10.84 20.95 0.97
C TRP A 233 -12.00 20.54 0.04
N PHE A 234 -12.73 19.46 0.35
CA PHE A 234 -13.90 19.03 -0.45
C PHE A 234 -15.26 19.30 0.19
N THR A 235 -15.32 19.88 1.39
CA THR A 235 -16.58 20.23 2.04
C THR A 235 -17.36 21.36 1.37
N SER A 236 -16.75 22.10 0.43
CA SER A 236 -17.40 23.25 -0.25
C SER A 236 -18.18 22.91 -1.53
N ILE A 237 -18.18 21.67 -2.03
CA ILE A 237 -18.91 21.32 -3.27
C ILE A 237 -20.27 20.67 -2.98
N ARG A 238 -20.51 20.17 -1.76
CA ARG A 238 -21.79 19.55 -1.39
C ARG A 238 -22.87 20.55 -0.96
N SER A 239 -22.55 21.83 -0.77
CA SER A 239 -23.53 22.87 -0.43
C SER A 239 -24.08 23.65 -1.65
N LEU A 240 -23.78 23.21 -2.87
CA LEU A 240 -24.30 23.81 -4.12
C LEU A 240 -25.29 22.90 -4.87
N PHE A 241 -25.53 21.70 -4.35
CA PHE A 241 -26.55 20.77 -4.83
C PHE A 241 -27.34 20.23 -3.65
N TRP A 242 -28.00 21.12 -2.93
CA TRP A 242 -29.26 20.90 -2.21
C TRP A 242 -29.90 22.25 -1.90
#